data_AF-A0A1C0TNB0-F1
#
_entry.id   AF-A0A1C0TNB0-F1
#
_cell.length_a   1.000
_cell.length_b   1.000
_cell.length_c   1.000
_cell.angle_alpha   90.00
_cell.angle_beta   90.00
_cell.angle_gamma   90.00
#
_symmetry.space_group_name_H-M   'P 1'
#
loop_
_entity.id
_entity.type
_entity.pdbx_description
1 polymer ?
#
loop_
_entity_poly.entity_id
_entity_poly.type
_entity_poly.pdbx_seq_one_letter_code
_entity_poly.pdbx_strand_id
1 'polypeptide(L)' 'MAGFNIEKRKIASGELRYKCIVREKANGTIIHNESKTFTQKALAERWGRKRVLLVQEGRVTEKQKTVTLSRC' A
#
# COMPACT_ATOMS: atom_id res chain seq x y z
N MET A 1 0.24 12.13 -6.36
CA MET A 1 1.29 11.90 -5.34
C MET A 1 1.10 10.52 -4.74
N ALA A 2 2.14 9.70 -4.79
CA ALA A 2 2.16 8.37 -4.18
C ALA A 2 2.62 8.47 -2.73
N GLY A 3 1.87 7.85 -1.82
CA GLY A 3 2.19 7.78 -0.40
C GLY A 3 2.03 6.36 0.12
N PHE A 4 2.76 6.03 1.19
CA PHE A 4 2.59 4.76 1.89
C PHE A 4 2.19 5.02 3.34
N ASN A 5 1.29 4.19 3.87
CA ASN A 5 0.90 4.17 5.26
C ASN A 5 1.31 2.84 5.89
N ILE A 6 1.80 2.85 7.12
CA ILE A 6 2.18 1.64 7.84
C ILE A 6 1.29 1.51 9.07
N GLU A 7 0.33 0.60 9.01
CA GLU A 7 -0.53 0.27 10.14
C GLU A 7 0.12 -0.81 10.99
N LYS A 8 0.20 -0.58 12.30
CA LYS A 8 0.66 -1.58 13.27
C LYS A 8 -0.56 -2.31 13.82
N ARG A 9 -0.60 -3.63 13.67
CA ARG A 9 -1.63 -4.49 14.25
C ARG A 9 -0.99 -5.53 15.14
N LYS A 10 -1.42 -5.59 16.41
CA LYS A 10 -1.15 -6.74 17.27
C LYS A 10 -2.16 -7.83 16.93
N ILE A 11 -1.67 -9.03 16.64
CA ILE A 11 -2.53 -10.20 16.48
C ILE A 11 -2.88 -10.73 17.88
N ALA A 12 -3.99 -11.47 18.01
CA ALA A 12 -4.36 -12.15 19.25
C ALA A 12 -3.25 -13.08 19.79
N SER A 13 -2.39 -13.59 18.89
CA SER A 13 -1.21 -14.41 19.24
C SER A 13 -0.04 -13.61 19.85
N GLY A 14 -0.14 -12.28 19.97
CA GLY A 14 0.92 -11.42 20.51
C GLY A 14 1.94 -10.90 19.49
N GLU A 15 1.99 -11.48 18.29
CA GLU A 15 2.86 -11.00 17.21
C GLU A 15 2.46 -9.62 16.69
N LEU A 16 3.47 -8.84 16.31
CA LEU A 16 3.31 -7.55 15.65
C LEU A 16 3.31 -7.75 14.14
N ARG A 17 2.22 -7.34 13.48
CA ARG A 17 2.17 -7.21 12.02
C ARG A 17 2.13 -5.76 11.61
N TYR A 18 2.91 -5.46 10.58
CA TYR A 18 3.01 -4.16 9.94
C TYR A 18 2.37 -4.28 8.56
N LYS A 19 1.19 -3.68 8.40
CA LYS A 19 0.51 -3.61 7.12
C LYS A 19 0.95 -2.33 6.42
N CYS A 20 1.73 -2.45 5.36
CA CYS A 20 2.03 -1.34 4.48
C CYS A 20 0.95 -1.23 3.42
N ILE A 21 0.37 -0.05 3.29
CA ILE A 21 -0.61 0.29 2.26
C ILE A 21 0.00 1.41 1.42
N VAL A 22 0.28 1.13 0.15
CA VAL A 22 0.78 2.12 -0.82
C VAL A 22 -0.40 2.56 -1.67
N ARG A 23 -0.67 3.86 -1.68
CA ARG A 23 -1.76 4.45 -2.45
C ARG A 23 -1.22 5.54 -3.33
N GLU A 24 -1.64 5.51 -4.59
CA GLU A 24 -1.41 6.61 -5.51
C GLU A 24 -2.73 7.28 -5.85
N LYS A 25 -2.77 8.58 -5.60
CA LYS A 25 -3.81 9.46 -6.10
C LYS A 25 -3.24 10.28 -7.24
N ALA A 26 -3.87 10.21 -8.41
CA ALA A 26 -3.67 11.19 -9.46
C ALA A 26 -5.03 11.76 -9.87
N ASN A 27 -5.09 13.09 -10.04
CA ASN A 27 -6.28 13.82 -10.48
C ASN A 27 -7.56 13.44 -9.70
N GLY A 28 -7.47 13.36 -8.37
CA GLY A 28 -8.61 13.06 -7.49
C GLY A 28 -9.05 11.59 -7.47
N THR A 29 -8.50 10.73 -8.32
CA THR A 29 -8.86 9.30 -8.40
C THR A 29 -7.76 8.43 -7.78
N ILE A 30 -8.15 7.39 -7.04
CA ILE A 30 -7.20 6.38 -6.54
C ILE A 30 -6.92 5.43 -7.70
N ILE A 31 -5.72 5.56 -8.28
CA ILE A 31 -5.29 4.78 -9.45
C ILE A 31 -4.62 3.47 -9.01
N HIS A 32 -3.94 3.50 -7.86
CA HIS A 32 -3.20 2.36 -7.37
C HIS A 32 -3.43 2.16 -5.87
N ASN A 33 -3.71 0.92 -5.48
CA ASN A 33 -3.84 0.51 -4.08
C ASN A 33 -3.20 -0.87 -3.90
N GLU A 34 -2.03 -0.87 -3.28
CA GLU A 34 -1.37 -2.10 -2.88
C GLU A 34 -1.32 -2.19 -1.37
N SER A 35 -1.56 -3.38 -0.85
CA SER A 35 -1.35 -3.66 0.57
C SER A 35 -0.54 -4.92 0.75
N LYS A 36 0.48 -4.84 1.61
CA LYS A 36 1.32 -5.98 1.96
C LYS A 36 1.62 -5.98 3.45
N THR A 37 1.45 -7.14 4.07
CA THR A 37 1.71 -7.36 5.50
C THR A 37 3.10 -7.93 5.71
N PHE A 38 3.79 -7.42 6.72
CA PHE A 38 5.12 -7.83 7.12
C PHE A 38 5.17 -8.10 8.63
N THR A 39 6.04 -9.00 9.05
CA THR A 39 6.33 -9.27 10.47
C THR A 39 7.30 -8.26 11.07
N GLN A 40 8.16 -7.64 10.25
CA GLN A 40 9.16 -6.66 10.69
C GLN A 40 8.89 -5.26 10.14
N LYS A 41 9.03 -4.24 10.99
CA LYS A 41 8.87 -2.82 10.62
C LYS A 41 9.88 -2.38 9.55
N ALA A 42 11.13 -2.81 9.67
CA ALA A 42 12.20 -2.42 8.75
C ALA A 42 12.00 -2.95 7.32
N LEU A 43 11.37 -4.12 7.17
CA LEU A 43 10.99 -4.66 5.86
C LEU A 43 9.84 -3.85 5.26
N ALA A 44 8.85 -3.53 6.10
CA ALA A 44 7.71 -2.68 5.75
C ALA A 44 8.14 -1.29 5.22
N GLU A 45 9.07 -0.62 5.92
CA GLU A 45 9.59 0.70 5.53
C GLU A 45 10.42 0.66 4.24
N ARG A 46 11.25 -0.38 4.06
CA ARG A 46 12.05 -0.56 2.84
C ARG A 46 11.15 -0.83 1.63
N TRP A 47 10.15 -1.69 1.79
CA TRP A 47 9.20 -2.00 0.74
C TRP A 47 8.36 -0.79 0.35
N GLY A 48 7.82 -0.04 1.32
CA GLY A 48 7.03 1.17 1.06
C GLY A 48 7.79 2.25 0.29
N ARG A 49 9.04 2.53 0.68
CA ARG A 49 9.93 3.47 -0.03
C ARG A 49 10.22 3.01 -1.46
N LYS A 50 10.62 1.74 -1.64
CA LYS A 50 10.89 1.17 -2.96
C LYS A 50 9.65 1.25 -3.85
N ARG A 51 8.46 0.96 -3.31
CA ARG A 51 7.23 0.97 -4.11
C ARG A 51 6.79 2.39 -4.47
N VAL A 52 6.88 3.36 -3.56
CA VAL A 52 6.59 4.76 -3.88
C VAL A 52 7.51 5.29 -4.97
N LEU A 53 8.81 4.98 -4.94
CA LEU A 53 9.73 5.36 -6.01
C LEU A 53 9.34 4.74 -7.35
N LEU A 54 9.08 3.43 -7.40
CA LEU A 54 8.67 2.74 -8.63
C LEU A 54 7.37 3.28 -9.22
N VAL A 55 6.43 3.66 -8.34
CA VAL A 55 5.16 4.28 -8.73
C VAL A 55 5.38 5.69 -9.28
N GLN A 56 6.22 6.50 -8.63
CA GLN A 56 6.60 7.83 -9.12
C GLN A 56 7.34 7.78 -10.46
N GLU A 57 8.20 6.79 -10.66
CA GLU A 57 8.92 6.55 -11.92
C GLU A 57 8.00 6.04 -13.07
N GLY A 58 6.70 5.86 -12.81
CA GLY A 58 5.74 5.43 -13.84
C GLY A 58 5.91 3.99 -14.31
N ARG A 59 6.75 3.19 -13.65
CA ARG A 59 7.02 1.79 -14.02
C ARG A 59 5.93 0.82 -13.56
N VAL A 60 5.00 1.25 -12.71
CA VAL A 60 3.89 0.41 -12.27
C VAL A 60 2.75 0.54 -13.27
N THR A 61 2.82 -0.26 -14.33
CA THR A 61 1.79 -0.35 -15.39
C THR A 61 0.53 -1.11 -14.94
N GLU A 62 0.52 -1.69 -13.75
CA GLU A 62 -0.60 -2.47 -13.25
C GLU A 62 -1.68 -1.59 -12.64
N LYS A 63 -2.52 -1.03 -13.52
CA LYS A 63 -3.81 -0.40 -13.16
C LYS A 63 -4.70 -1.45 -12.51
N GLN A 64 -4.59 -1.62 -11.19
CA GLN A 64 -5.53 -2.42 -10.41
C GLN A 64 -6.89 -1.70 -10.49
N LYS A 65 -7.76 -2.22 -11.36
CA LYS A 65 -9.10 -1.67 -11.61
C LYS A 65 -9.79 -1.44 -10.28
N THR A 66 -10.08 -0.18 -9.98
CA THR A 66 -10.92 0.23 -8.86
C THR A 66 -12.29 -0.42 -9.08
N VAL A 67 -12.55 -1.55 -8.43
CA VAL A 67 -13.87 -2.18 -8.47
C VAL A 67 -14.75 -1.37 -7.53
N THR A 68 -15.57 -0.50 -8.08
CA THR A 68 -16.67 0.14 -7.35
C THR A 68 -17.61 -0.98 -6.90
N LEU A 69 -17.55 -1.35 -5.62
CA LEU A 69 -18.61 -2.17 -5.01
C LEU A 69 -19.88 -1.31 -5.00
N SER A 70 -20.70 -1.44 -6.04
CA SER A 70 -22.03 -0.85 -6.09
C SER A 70 -22.83 -1.38 -4.90
N ARG A 71 -23.38 -0.45 -4.14
CA ARG A 71 -24.18 -0.65 -2.93
C ARG A 71 -25.45 -1.43 -3.28
N CYS A 72 -25.65 -2.58 -2.66
CA CYS A 72 -26.99 -3.17 -2.52
C CYS A 72 -27.80 -2.36 -1.50
#